data_AF-A0A179I6U8-F1
#
_entry.id   AF-A0A179I6U8-F1
#
_cell.length_a   1.000
_cell.length_b   1.000
_cell.length_c   1.000
_cell.angle_alpha   90.00
_cell.angle_beta   90.00
_cell.angle_gamma   90.00
#
_symmetry.space_group_name_H-M   'P 1'
#
loop_
_entity.id
_entity.type
_entity.pdbx_description
1 polymer ?
#
loop_
_entity_poly.entity_id
_entity_poly.type
_entity_poly.pdbx_seq_one_letter_code
_entity_poly.pdbx_strand_id
1 'polypeptide(L)'
;LKRPNGKLYPSNIGTWVSCLMRLRRASQLCQSDQHILKLLPSAPAPTRMTIPLWGLPSKQLYRVLVGLAVFVPIAFVLSRLFSGSEDLLATGALHDSPQVFPRLVGTDARAPRLGDVMVVADMDEIPRPETLRVLRACSFPRRLTLYTRFFYYSFQFRSIGPEWHHPQATYYDGQRTLTPNSLRGGGGGNFVSRWLESGKLADSGWHCSSCFDTVELYLNKMASFSHKWMNGDRFRDRDRIADAVREGVDIWGRKGNKFERLQNNSDMPPLIRDDDRFMYLKDRSGKSAGMKDYP
;
A
#
# COMPACT_ATOMS: atom_id res chain seq x y z
N LEU A 1 -33.06 31.46 16.71
CA LEU A 1 -32.38 32.66 17.25
C LEU A 1 -31.01 32.77 16.60
N LYS A 2 -30.76 33.86 15.88
CA LYS A 2 -29.56 34.12 15.06
C LYS A 2 -28.72 35.17 15.78
N ARG A 3 -27.40 34.96 15.90
CA ARG A 3 -26.33 35.97 15.69
C ARG A 3 -24.93 35.35 15.88
N PRO A 4 -23.87 35.96 15.36
CA PRO A 4 -23.16 35.41 14.20
C PRO A 4 -21.64 35.33 14.40
N ASN A 5 -20.98 34.41 13.71
CA ASN A 5 -19.72 34.69 13.01
C ASN A 5 -19.41 33.48 12.12
N GLY A 6 -19.53 33.72 10.82
CA GLY A 6 -19.28 32.75 9.78
C GLY A 6 -17.80 32.41 9.67
N LYS A 7 -17.39 31.36 10.37
CA LYS A 7 -16.31 30.50 9.90
C LYS A 7 -16.92 29.15 9.56
N LEU A 8 -17.11 28.91 8.26
CA LEU A 8 -17.15 27.53 7.76
C LEU A 8 -15.80 26.92 8.10
N TYR A 9 -15.74 26.11 9.15
CA TYR A 9 -14.70 25.10 9.24
C TYR A 9 -14.98 24.12 8.11
N PRO A 10 -14.05 23.88 7.16
CA PRO A 10 -14.19 22.74 6.28
C PRO A 10 -14.10 21.50 7.18
N SER A 11 -15.25 20.88 7.41
CA SER A 11 -15.37 19.52 7.91
C SER A 11 -14.86 18.56 6.82
N ASN A 12 -13.56 18.61 6.51
CA ASN A 12 -12.94 17.61 5.65
C ASN A 12 -12.39 16.51 6.55
N ILE A 13 -13.32 15.58 6.79
CA ILE A 13 -13.12 14.19 7.14
C ILE A 13 -11.89 13.64 6.40
N GLY A 14 -11.06 12.91 7.14
CA GLY A 14 -9.83 12.29 6.67
C GLY A 14 -10.02 11.56 5.34
N THR A 15 -9.54 12.20 4.28
CA THR A 15 -9.49 11.64 2.94
C THR A 15 -8.09 11.10 2.75
N TRP A 16 -7.97 9.79 2.65
CA TRP A 16 -6.77 9.12 2.19
C TRP A 16 -6.53 9.55 0.74
N VAL A 17 -5.64 10.52 0.53
CA VAL A 17 -5.24 10.93 -0.82
C VAL A 17 -4.29 9.86 -1.34
N SER A 18 -4.84 8.77 -1.88
CA SER A 18 -4.07 7.84 -2.68
C SER A 18 -3.88 8.47 -4.07
N CYS A 19 -2.62 8.74 -4.42
CA CYS A 19 -2.25 9.20 -5.75
C CYS A 19 -2.17 7.99 -6.69
N LEU A 20 -2.96 8.02 -7.78
CA LEU A 20 -2.85 7.05 -8.87
C LEU A 20 -1.89 7.59 -9.93
N MET A 21 -0.74 6.94 -10.10
CA MET A 21 0.17 7.25 -11.21
C MET A 21 -0.05 6.29 -12.39
N ARG A 22 -0.24 6.86 -13.60
CA ARG A 22 -0.29 6.12 -14.86
C ARG A 22 1.06 6.18 -15.57
N LEU A 23 1.56 5.03 -16.01
CA LEU A 23 2.75 4.94 -16.82
C LEU A 23 2.47 4.15 -18.11
N ARG A 24 2.86 4.69 -19.28
CA ARG A 24 2.78 3.96 -20.55
C ARG A 24 3.90 2.92 -20.64
N ARG A 25 3.56 1.70 -21.03
CA ARG A 25 4.52 0.61 -21.23
C ARG A 25 5.49 0.94 -22.39
N ALA A 26 6.78 0.73 -22.18
CA ALA A 26 7.79 0.77 -23.24
C ALA A 26 8.07 -0.66 -23.69
N SER A 27 8.00 -0.93 -24.99
CA SER A 27 8.31 -2.24 -25.55
C SER A 27 9.83 -2.42 -25.64
N GLN A 28 10.47 -3.04 -24.65
CA GLN A 28 11.80 -3.66 -24.83
C GLN A 28 12.14 -4.60 -23.66
N LEU A 29 12.89 -5.67 -23.99
CA LEU A 29 13.23 -6.80 -23.13
C LEU A 29 13.92 -6.37 -21.83
N CYS A 30 13.50 -6.96 -20.71
CA CYS A 30 14.24 -6.91 -19.45
C CYS A 30 15.13 -8.15 -19.35
N GLN A 31 16.44 -7.98 -19.57
CA GLN A 31 17.46 -8.84 -18.97
C GLN A 31 17.98 -8.10 -17.74
N SER A 32 17.60 -8.56 -16.55
CA SER A 32 18.35 -8.24 -15.33
C SER A 32 19.21 -9.46 -15.01
N ASP A 33 20.51 -9.23 -14.87
CA ASP A 33 21.53 -10.26 -14.63
C ASP A 33 21.12 -11.26 -13.54
N GLN A 34 21.29 -12.53 -13.90
CA GLN A 34 20.95 -13.70 -13.09
C GLN A 34 21.90 -13.87 -11.90
N HIS A 35 21.76 -13.04 -10.87
CA HIS A 35 22.28 -13.36 -9.55
C HIS A 35 21.26 -12.95 -8.50
N ILE A 36 20.22 -13.77 -8.33
CA ILE A 36 19.39 -14.03 -7.13
C ILE A 36 18.11 -14.71 -7.63
N LEU A 37 18.25 -15.96 -8.07
CA LEU A 37 17.13 -16.90 -8.28
C LEU A 37 17.73 -18.30 -8.14
N LYS A 38 18.04 -18.71 -6.90
CA LYS A 38 18.27 -20.13 -6.60
C LYS A 38 16.92 -20.83 -6.65
N LEU A 39 16.57 -21.37 -7.81
CA LEU A 39 15.49 -22.33 -7.96
C LEU A 39 16.05 -23.71 -7.59
N LEU A 40 15.43 -24.35 -6.59
CA LEU A 40 15.63 -25.77 -6.29
C LEU A 40 15.10 -26.63 -7.45
N PRO A 41 15.72 -27.79 -7.74
CA PRO A 41 15.40 -28.58 -8.93
C PRO A 41 13.98 -29.17 -8.87
N SER A 42 13.30 -29.11 -10.01
CA SER A 42 11.96 -29.67 -10.26
C SER A 42 11.96 -31.20 -10.16
N ALA A 43 11.05 -31.75 -9.35
CA ALA A 43 10.75 -33.17 -9.36
C ALA A 43 10.14 -33.63 -10.71
N PRO A 44 10.43 -34.85 -11.20
CA PRO A 44 9.95 -35.32 -12.48
C PRO A 44 8.45 -35.62 -12.47
N ALA A 45 7.82 -35.43 -13.63
CA ALA A 45 6.39 -35.64 -13.87
C ALA A 45 5.95 -37.08 -13.57
N PRO A 46 4.74 -37.30 -13.01
CA PRO A 46 4.27 -38.66 -12.75
C PRO A 46 3.83 -39.35 -14.03
N THR A 47 4.39 -40.53 -14.25
CA THR A 47 4.03 -41.50 -15.29
C THR A 47 2.59 -41.98 -15.11
N ARG A 48 1.84 -42.08 -16.22
CA ARG A 48 0.47 -42.65 -16.26
C ARG A 48 0.47 -44.08 -15.70
N MET A 49 -0.19 -44.28 -14.57
CA MET A 49 -0.48 -45.61 -14.02
C MET A 49 -1.92 -45.99 -14.40
N THR A 50 -2.08 -46.98 -15.26
CA THR A 50 -3.38 -47.62 -15.56
C THR A 50 -3.70 -48.63 -14.45
N ILE A 51 -4.83 -48.46 -13.77
CA ILE A 51 -5.33 -49.38 -12.75
C ILE A 51 -6.51 -50.18 -13.36
N PRO A 52 -6.55 -51.52 -13.25
CA PRO A 52 -7.65 -52.31 -13.77
C PRO A 52 -8.89 -52.21 -12.86
N LEU A 53 -10.05 -52.20 -13.49
CA LEU A 53 -11.35 -51.97 -12.89
C LEU A 53 -11.97 -53.28 -12.40
N TRP A 54 -11.77 -53.68 -11.14
CA TRP A 54 -12.53 -54.79 -10.53
C TRP A 54 -12.89 -54.50 -9.07
N GLY A 55 -14.18 -54.67 -8.75
CA GLY A 55 -14.67 -54.99 -7.40
C GLY A 55 -15.21 -53.83 -6.54
N LEU A 56 -16.46 -53.43 -6.76
CA LEU A 56 -17.26 -52.70 -5.75
C LEU A 56 -17.77 -53.69 -4.69
N PRO A 57 -17.77 -53.31 -3.41
CA PRO A 57 -18.96 -53.59 -2.62
C PRO A 57 -19.44 -52.41 -1.77
N SER A 58 -20.74 -52.50 -1.47
CA SER A 58 -21.41 -51.91 -0.31
C SER A 58 -21.95 -50.47 -0.42
N LYS A 59 -23.27 -50.38 -0.23
CA LYS A 59 -24.16 -49.21 -0.23
C LYS A 59 -23.81 -48.12 0.81
N GLN A 60 -22.71 -48.23 1.55
CA GLN A 60 -22.24 -47.17 2.46
C GLN A 60 -21.55 -46.01 1.73
N LEU A 61 -20.80 -46.29 0.66
CA LEU A 61 -20.08 -45.24 -0.07
C LEU A 61 -21.04 -44.25 -0.75
N TYR A 62 -22.21 -44.73 -1.20
CA TYR A 62 -23.23 -43.91 -1.85
C TYR A 62 -23.87 -42.90 -0.88
N ARG A 63 -24.06 -43.27 0.40
CA ARG A 63 -24.61 -42.35 1.41
C ARG A 63 -23.61 -41.26 1.80
N VAL A 64 -22.31 -41.58 1.83
CA VAL A 64 -21.23 -40.61 2.09
C VAL A 64 -21.03 -39.67 0.89
N LEU A 65 -21.05 -40.20 -0.33
CA LEU A 65 -20.90 -39.41 -1.56
C LEU A 65 -22.11 -38.51 -1.83
N VAL A 66 -23.35 -38.97 -1.56
CA VAL A 66 -24.55 -38.13 -1.64
C VAL A 66 -24.58 -37.09 -0.52
N GLY A 67 -24.11 -37.42 0.69
CA GLY A 67 -23.94 -36.46 1.78
C GLY A 67 -22.99 -35.32 1.41
N LEU A 68 -21.83 -35.64 0.82
CA LEU A 68 -20.87 -34.65 0.31
C LEU A 68 -21.43 -33.84 -0.88
N ALA A 69 -22.18 -34.48 -1.79
CA ALA A 69 -22.76 -33.81 -2.95
C ALA A 69 -23.91 -32.84 -2.60
N VAL A 70 -24.54 -32.98 -1.43
CA VAL A 70 -25.65 -32.11 -0.99
C VAL A 70 -25.21 -31.09 0.06
N PHE A 71 -24.33 -31.44 1.00
CA PHE A 71 -23.90 -30.52 2.06
C PHE A 71 -22.80 -29.54 1.63
N VAL A 72 -21.90 -29.93 0.72
CA VAL A 72 -20.84 -29.02 0.25
C VAL A 72 -21.39 -27.85 -0.58
N PRO A 73 -22.35 -28.04 -1.51
CA PRO A 73 -22.96 -26.90 -2.20
C PRO A 73 -23.80 -26.02 -1.26
N ILE A 74 -24.52 -26.59 -0.29
CA ILE A 74 -25.33 -25.80 0.65
C ILE A 74 -24.43 -24.97 1.58
N ALA A 75 -23.35 -25.54 2.12
CA ALA A 75 -22.38 -24.79 2.91
C ALA A 75 -21.65 -23.71 2.07
N PHE A 76 -21.37 -23.99 0.80
CA PHE A 76 -20.76 -23.04 -0.13
C PHE A 76 -21.72 -21.90 -0.52
N VAL A 77 -23.00 -22.20 -0.72
CA VAL A 77 -24.05 -21.22 -1.01
C VAL A 77 -24.38 -20.38 0.22
N LEU A 78 -24.48 -20.99 1.41
CA LEU A 78 -24.69 -20.27 2.68
C LEU A 78 -23.47 -19.41 3.06
N SER A 79 -22.25 -19.87 2.80
CA SER A 79 -21.03 -19.05 2.93
C SER A 79 -21.06 -17.84 2.00
N ARG A 80 -21.53 -18.00 0.75
CA ARG A 80 -21.70 -16.86 -0.17
C ARG A 80 -22.85 -15.92 0.23
N LEU A 81 -23.94 -16.44 0.79
CA LEU A 81 -25.07 -15.61 1.26
C LEU A 81 -24.72 -14.81 2.52
N PHE A 82 -23.89 -15.36 3.43
CA PHE A 82 -23.43 -14.65 4.62
C PHE A 82 -22.21 -13.74 4.39
N SER A 83 -21.44 -13.95 3.33
CA SER A 83 -20.32 -13.06 2.95
C SER A 83 -20.68 -12.00 1.90
N GLY A 84 -21.94 -11.97 1.43
CA GLY A 84 -22.37 -11.18 0.27
C GLY A 84 -22.98 -9.81 0.54
N SER A 85 -23.00 -9.30 1.77
CA SER A 85 -23.65 -8.00 2.07
C SER A 85 -22.72 -6.78 2.04
N GLU A 86 -21.40 -6.95 1.87
CA GLU A 86 -20.46 -5.82 1.85
C GLU A 86 -20.13 -5.33 0.42
N ASP A 87 -20.38 -6.15 -0.61
CA ASP A 87 -20.02 -5.81 -1.99
C ASP A 87 -21.00 -4.85 -2.68
N LEU A 88 -22.20 -4.63 -2.12
CA LEU A 88 -23.19 -3.70 -2.68
C LEU A 88 -23.01 -2.25 -2.19
N LEU A 89 -22.20 -2.03 -1.15
CA LEU A 89 -21.79 -0.70 -0.68
C LEU A 89 -20.47 -0.25 -1.31
N ALA A 90 -19.70 -1.15 -1.90
CA ALA A 90 -18.41 -0.85 -2.54
C ALA A 90 -18.57 -0.22 -3.94
N THR A 91 -19.72 -0.35 -4.59
CA THR A 91 -20.03 0.32 -5.87
C THR A 91 -20.38 1.80 -5.71
N GLY A 92 -20.71 2.27 -4.49
CA GLY A 92 -20.96 3.68 -4.18
C GLY A 92 -19.71 4.50 -3.88
N ALA A 93 -18.58 3.86 -3.60
CA ALA A 93 -17.35 4.55 -3.16
C ALA A 93 -16.35 4.84 -4.30
N LEU A 94 -16.72 4.62 -5.57
CA LEU A 94 -15.97 5.11 -6.72
C LEU A 94 -16.21 6.62 -6.99
N HIS A 95 -17.05 7.27 -6.19
CA HIS A 95 -17.49 8.64 -6.43
C HIS A 95 -16.97 9.69 -5.43
N ASP A 96 -16.20 9.32 -4.42
CA ASP A 96 -15.81 10.25 -3.35
C ASP A 96 -14.30 10.33 -3.15
N SER A 97 -13.64 11.02 -4.09
CA SER A 97 -12.49 11.92 -3.89
C SER A 97 -11.81 12.26 -5.24
N PRO A 98 -12.32 13.20 -6.04
CA PRO A 98 -11.72 13.55 -7.31
C PRO A 98 -10.64 14.62 -7.12
N GLN A 99 -9.60 14.32 -6.33
CA GLN A 99 -8.34 15.07 -6.48
C GLN A 99 -7.52 14.40 -7.58
N VAL A 100 -8.15 14.30 -8.75
CA VAL A 100 -7.47 13.92 -9.98
C VAL A 100 -6.73 15.16 -10.44
N PHE A 101 -5.42 15.06 -10.72
CA PHE A 101 -4.66 16.18 -11.27
C PHE A 101 -5.46 16.82 -12.42
N PRO A 102 -5.70 18.14 -12.43
CA PRO A 102 -6.55 18.81 -13.43
C PRO A 102 -6.15 18.50 -14.88
N ARG A 103 -4.86 18.17 -15.11
CA ARG A 103 -4.32 17.72 -16.39
C ARG A 103 -4.80 16.34 -16.87
N LEU A 104 -5.55 15.59 -16.06
CA LEU A 104 -6.11 14.29 -16.40
C LEU A 104 -7.62 14.36 -16.71
N VAL A 105 -8.26 15.52 -16.52
CA VAL A 105 -9.66 15.75 -16.87
C VAL A 105 -9.72 16.31 -18.30
N GLY A 106 -10.49 15.66 -19.19
CA GLY A 106 -10.72 16.08 -20.57
C GLY A 106 -9.81 15.43 -21.62
N THR A 107 -10.44 14.93 -22.68
CA THR A 107 -9.95 14.22 -23.90
C THR A 107 -9.87 12.68 -23.80
N ASP A 108 -10.64 11.99 -24.65
CA ASP A 108 -10.69 10.52 -24.82
C ASP A 108 -9.31 9.90 -25.13
N ALA A 109 -8.36 10.71 -25.61
CA ALA A 109 -6.95 10.34 -25.79
C ALA A 109 -6.21 9.97 -24.48
N ARG A 110 -6.86 10.14 -23.31
CA ARG A 110 -6.29 9.89 -21.98
C ARG A 110 -6.95 8.73 -21.21
N ALA A 111 -7.84 7.95 -21.81
CA ALA A 111 -8.30 6.70 -21.20
C ALA A 111 -7.11 5.73 -20.98
N PRO A 112 -7.09 4.95 -19.88
CA PRO A 112 -6.09 3.91 -19.68
C PRO A 112 -6.18 2.87 -20.79
N ARG A 113 -5.03 2.43 -21.31
CA ARG A 113 -4.94 1.38 -22.32
C ARG A 113 -4.54 0.08 -21.65
N LEU A 114 -4.92 -1.06 -22.25
CA LEU A 114 -4.53 -2.36 -21.72
C LEU A 114 -3.01 -2.44 -21.54
N GLY A 115 -2.60 -2.87 -20.35
CA GLY A 115 -1.19 -2.97 -19.95
C GLY A 115 -0.56 -1.67 -19.45
N ASP A 116 -1.28 -0.54 -19.39
CA ASP A 116 -0.76 0.65 -18.71
C ASP A 116 -0.57 0.35 -17.22
N VAL A 117 0.55 0.79 -16.66
CA VAL A 117 0.86 0.57 -15.23
C VAL A 117 0.07 1.55 -14.38
N MET A 118 -0.46 1.03 -13.28
CA MET A 118 -1.17 1.76 -12.25
C MET A 118 -0.45 1.56 -10.91
N VAL A 119 0.02 2.65 -10.31
CA VAL A 119 0.60 2.64 -8.96
C VAL A 119 -0.36 3.34 -8.02
N VAL A 120 -0.75 2.66 -6.94
CA VAL A 120 -1.59 3.16 -5.87
C VAL A 120 -0.68 3.43 -4.67
N ALA A 121 -0.44 4.71 -4.41
CA ALA A 121 0.49 5.17 -3.38
C ALA A 121 -0.14 6.28 -2.55
N ASP A 122 0.22 6.35 -1.27
CA ASP A 122 -0.09 7.52 -0.45
C ASP A 122 0.92 8.65 -0.75
N MET A 123 0.60 9.88 -0.36
CA MET A 123 1.47 11.04 -0.64
C MET A 123 2.86 10.91 -0.01
N ASP A 124 2.98 10.15 1.07
CA ASP A 124 4.23 9.85 1.77
C ASP A 124 4.90 8.55 1.29
N GLU A 125 4.41 7.93 0.21
CA GLU A 125 4.98 6.74 -0.44
C GLU A 125 5.50 7.13 -1.83
N ILE A 126 6.81 7.34 -1.96
CA ILE A 126 7.44 7.86 -3.18
C ILE A 126 8.23 6.74 -3.87
N PRO A 127 7.74 6.20 -5.01
CA PRO A 127 8.52 5.24 -5.79
C PRO A 127 9.81 5.85 -6.35
N ARG A 128 10.87 5.04 -6.45
CA ARG A 128 12.09 5.44 -7.16
C ARG A 128 11.81 5.64 -8.66
N PRO A 129 12.47 6.60 -9.32
CA PRO A 129 12.41 6.71 -10.78
C PRO A 129 12.75 5.39 -11.49
N GLU A 130 13.72 4.65 -10.99
CA GLU A 130 14.18 3.35 -11.50
C GLU A 130 13.06 2.31 -11.42
N THR A 131 12.35 2.24 -10.28
CA THR A 131 11.16 1.40 -10.11
C THR A 131 10.13 1.69 -11.18
N LEU A 132 9.80 2.96 -11.41
CA LEU A 132 8.82 3.34 -12.43
C LEU A 132 9.28 2.96 -13.85
N ARG A 133 10.59 3.04 -14.15
CA ARG A 133 11.15 2.56 -15.44
C ARG A 133 11.00 1.05 -15.58
N VAL A 134 11.34 0.29 -14.54
CA VAL A 134 11.21 -1.19 -14.52
C VAL A 134 9.76 -1.60 -14.72
N LEU A 135 8.82 -0.98 -14.00
CA LEU A 135 7.39 -1.28 -14.17
C LEU A 135 6.89 -0.99 -15.59
N ARG A 136 7.41 0.05 -16.25
CA ARG A 136 7.08 0.35 -17.65
C ARG A 136 7.66 -0.64 -18.64
N ALA A 137 8.81 -1.23 -18.36
CA ALA A 137 9.51 -2.11 -19.31
C ALA A 137 9.10 -3.58 -19.14
N CYS A 138 9.04 -4.05 -17.90
CA CYS A 138 8.91 -5.48 -17.61
C CYS A 138 7.46 -5.93 -17.42
N SER A 139 7.19 -7.22 -17.69
CA SER A 139 5.97 -7.86 -17.21
C SER A 139 6.11 -8.15 -15.72
N PHE A 140 5.06 -7.92 -14.94
CA PHE A 140 5.00 -8.23 -13.51
C PHE A 140 3.64 -8.84 -13.15
N PRO A 141 3.52 -9.53 -12.01
CA PRO A 141 2.26 -10.12 -11.58
C PRO A 141 1.15 -9.08 -11.40
N ARG A 142 -0.12 -9.51 -11.49
CA ARG A 142 -1.27 -8.62 -11.41
C ARG A 142 -1.34 -7.83 -10.09
N ARG A 143 -0.78 -8.38 -9.01
CA ARG A 143 -0.54 -7.68 -7.74
C ARG A 143 0.95 -7.59 -7.49
N LEU A 144 1.48 -6.39 -7.41
CA LEU A 144 2.89 -6.18 -7.08
C LEU A 144 2.99 -5.27 -5.86
N THR A 145 3.58 -5.78 -4.80
CA THR A 145 3.92 -4.99 -3.62
C THR A 145 5.30 -4.39 -3.79
N LEU A 146 5.37 -3.06 -3.75
CA LEU A 146 6.60 -2.30 -3.81
C LEU A 146 7.08 -2.10 -2.37
N TYR A 147 8.16 -2.78 -1.99
CA TYR A 147 8.76 -2.63 -0.68
C TYR A 147 9.63 -1.38 -0.68
N THR A 148 9.34 -0.46 0.24
CA THR A 148 10.01 0.83 0.34
C THR A 148 10.74 0.98 1.66
N ARG A 149 11.85 1.72 1.63
CA ARG A 149 12.60 2.03 2.84
C ARG A 149 11.77 2.95 3.72
N PHE A 150 11.60 2.56 4.98
CA PHE A 150 10.76 3.28 5.92
C PHE A 150 11.56 4.31 6.71
N PHE A 151 11.20 5.57 6.55
CA PHE A 151 11.72 6.72 7.27
C PHE A 151 10.62 7.34 8.12
N TYR A 152 11.03 7.92 9.25
CA TYR A 152 10.13 8.50 10.22
C TYR A 152 10.57 9.93 10.55
N TYR A 153 9.64 10.88 10.50
CA TYR A 153 9.88 12.31 10.73
C TYR A 153 10.77 13.03 9.70
N SER A 154 11.82 12.38 9.19
CA SER A 154 12.73 12.86 8.15
C SER A 154 13.51 11.68 7.56
N PHE A 155 14.29 11.92 6.50
CA PHE A 155 15.23 10.94 5.96
C PHE A 155 16.47 10.72 6.85
N GLN A 156 16.51 11.36 8.02
CA GLN A 156 17.52 11.16 9.04
C GLN A 156 17.23 9.91 9.89
N PHE A 157 15.97 9.49 10.04
CA PHE A 157 15.60 8.36 10.91
C PHE A 157 15.01 7.21 10.10
N ARG A 158 15.80 6.16 9.93
CA ARG A 158 15.38 4.94 9.22
C ARG A 158 14.84 3.91 10.21
N SER A 159 13.70 3.31 9.91
CA SER A 159 13.13 2.26 10.74
C SER A 159 14.02 1.01 10.77
N ILE A 160 14.19 0.44 11.96
CA ILE A 160 14.86 -0.83 12.19
C ILE A 160 13.80 -1.93 12.14
N GLY A 161 13.79 -2.73 11.07
CA GLY A 161 12.79 -3.79 10.90
C GLY A 161 12.53 -4.12 9.43
N PRO A 162 11.41 -4.80 9.14
CA PRO A 162 11.00 -5.07 7.75
C PRO A 162 10.69 -3.77 7.00
N GLU A 163 10.92 -3.79 5.70
CA GLU A 163 10.56 -2.69 4.80
C GLU A 163 9.04 -2.43 4.78
N TRP A 164 8.66 -1.20 4.46
CA TRP A 164 7.26 -0.81 4.30
C TRP A 164 6.71 -1.47 3.04
N HIS A 165 5.62 -2.23 3.18
CA HIS A 165 5.03 -3.05 2.13
C HIS A 165 4.01 -2.28 1.29
N HIS A 166 4.34 -1.04 0.96
CA HIS A 166 3.59 -0.16 0.07
C HIS A 166 4.56 0.82 -0.61
N PRO A 167 4.23 1.39 -1.78
CA PRO A 167 2.92 1.34 -2.47
C PRO A 167 2.60 0.02 -3.17
N GLN A 168 1.42 -0.07 -3.77
CA GLN A 168 1.02 -1.23 -4.56
C GLN A 168 0.95 -0.87 -6.05
N ALA A 169 1.31 -1.82 -6.91
CA ALA A 169 1.25 -1.67 -8.36
C ALA A 169 0.42 -2.78 -9.01
N THR A 170 -0.27 -2.42 -10.09
CA THR A 170 -1.01 -3.30 -10.97
C THR A 170 -0.93 -2.75 -12.40
N TYR A 171 -1.61 -3.37 -13.35
CA TYR A 171 -1.75 -2.86 -14.70
C TYR A 171 -3.23 -2.84 -15.10
N TYR A 172 -3.58 -1.93 -16.00
CA TYR A 172 -4.93 -1.84 -16.52
C TYR A 172 -5.24 -3.05 -17.40
N ASP A 173 -6.30 -3.78 -17.05
CA ASP A 173 -6.74 -5.03 -17.69
C ASP A 173 -8.26 -4.98 -17.96
N GLY A 174 -8.73 -3.79 -18.39
CA GLY A 174 -10.15 -3.54 -18.64
C GLY A 174 -11.00 -3.79 -17.40
N GLN A 175 -12.07 -4.59 -17.55
CA GLN A 175 -12.98 -4.95 -16.46
C GLN A 175 -12.34 -5.84 -15.38
N ARG A 176 -11.19 -6.46 -15.67
CA ARG A 176 -10.43 -7.27 -14.70
C ARG A 176 -9.38 -6.44 -13.96
N THR A 177 -9.32 -5.13 -14.15
CA THR A 177 -8.40 -4.28 -13.38
C THR A 177 -8.71 -4.37 -11.90
N LEU A 178 -7.69 -4.53 -11.05
CA LEU A 178 -7.88 -4.53 -9.61
C LEU A 178 -8.21 -3.13 -9.11
N THR A 179 -9.23 -3.00 -8.28
CA THR A 179 -9.55 -1.74 -7.62
C THR A 179 -8.47 -1.38 -6.58
N PRO A 180 -8.26 -0.09 -6.28
CA PRO A 180 -7.31 0.34 -5.25
C PRO A 180 -7.53 -0.36 -3.90
N ASN A 181 -8.79 -0.50 -3.47
CA ASN A 181 -9.14 -1.19 -2.22
C ASN A 181 -8.78 -2.68 -2.28
N SER A 182 -9.03 -3.36 -3.40
CA SER A 182 -8.64 -4.76 -3.59
C SER A 182 -7.11 -4.93 -3.56
N LEU A 183 -6.39 -3.95 -4.10
CA LEU A 183 -4.95 -3.98 -4.20
C LEU A 183 -4.27 -3.69 -2.84
N ARG A 184 -4.74 -2.70 -2.08
CA ARG A 184 -4.19 -2.38 -0.74
C ARG A 184 -4.70 -3.30 0.37
N GLY A 185 -6.00 -3.63 0.37
CA GLY A 185 -6.64 -4.46 1.40
C GLY A 185 -6.59 -5.97 1.15
N GLY A 186 -6.01 -6.39 0.03
CA GLY A 186 -5.93 -7.81 -0.35
C GLY A 186 -7.28 -8.42 -0.75
N GLY A 187 -8.26 -7.62 -1.17
CA GLY A 187 -9.56 -8.07 -1.67
C GLY A 187 -9.49 -8.74 -3.05
N GLY A 188 -10.53 -9.52 -3.38
CA GLY A 188 -10.72 -10.19 -4.68
C GLY A 188 -9.99 -11.53 -4.81
N GLY A 189 -10.71 -12.57 -5.21
CA GLY A 189 -10.19 -13.94 -5.33
C GLY A 189 -10.06 -14.67 -3.98
N ASN A 190 -9.66 -15.93 -4.01
CA ASN A 190 -9.36 -16.71 -2.80
C ASN A 190 -7.89 -16.54 -2.38
N PHE A 191 -7.50 -17.08 -1.23
CA PHE A 191 -6.12 -16.98 -0.75
C PHE A 191 -5.07 -17.51 -1.75
N VAL A 192 -5.34 -18.68 -2.35
CA VAL A 192 -4.40 -19.31 -3.29
C VAL A 192 -4.25 -18.47 -4.56
N SER A 193 -5.36 -18.02 -5.15
CA SER A 193 -5.32 -17.20 -6.36
C SER A 193 -4.59 -15.88 -6.12
N ARG A 194 -4.83 -15.24 -4.96
CA ARG A 194 -4.15 -14.00 -4.57
C ARG A 194 -2.64 -14.21 -4.44
N TRP A 195 -2.24 -15.30 -3.79
CA TRP A 195 -0.82 -15.63 -3.62
C TRP A 195 -0.13 -15.89 -4.96
N LEU A 196 -0.77 -16.66 -5.85
CA LEU A 196 -0.23 -16.96 -7.19
C LEU A 196 -0.13 -15.72 -8.10
N GLU A 197 -1.02 -14.74 -7.94
CA GLU A 197 -0.99 -13.50 -8.72
C GLU A 197 -0.18 -12.37 -8.06
N SER A 198 0.48 -12.64 -6.93
CA SER A 198 1.25 -11.65 -6.16
C SER A 198 2.76 -11.75 -6.42
N GLY A 199 3.39 -10.59 -6.50
CA GLY A 199 4.84 -10.41 -6.54
C GLY A 199 5.31 -9.36 -5.55
N LYS A 200 6.63 -9.30 -5.36
CA LYS A 200 7.29 -8.33 -4.48
C LYS A 200 8.47 -7.72 -5.21
N LEU A 201 8.66 -6.41 -5.08
CA LEU A 201 9.84 -5.72 -5.56
C LEU A 201 10.50 -4.97 -4.39
N ALA A 202 11.72 -5.37 -4.03
CA ALA A 202 12.51 -4.75 -2.97
C ALA A 202 13.09 -3.40 -3.41
N ASP A 203 13.47 -2.56 -2.45
CA ASP A 203 14.12 -1.25 -2.67
C ASP A 203 13.40 -0.36 -3.71
N SER A 204 12.07 -0.39 -3.68
CA SER A 204 11.24 0.22 -4.73
C SER A 204 11.04 1.72 -4.57
N GLY A 205 11.43 2.31 -3.44
CA GLY A 205 10.98 3.64 -3.07
C GLY A 205 11.30 4.00 -1.63
N TRP A 206 10.72 5.11 -1.22
CA TRP A 206 10.81 5.66 0.12
C TRP A 206 9.41 5.85 0.69
N HIS A 207 9.23 5.51 1.97
CA HIS A 207 8.07 5.90 2.75
C HIS A 207 8.52 6.83 3.88
N CYS A 208 7.99 8.05 3.94
CA CYS A 208 8.37 9.05 4.94
C CYS A 208 7.18 9.41 5.83
N SER A 209 6.97 8.63 6.89
CA SER A 209 5.79 8.85 7.73
C SER A 209 5.99 10.03 8.67
N SER A 210 4.95 10.86 8.75
CA SER A 210 4.90 12.10 9.53
C SER A 210 6.00 13.11 9.19
N CYS A 211 6.48 13.15 7.94
CA CYS A 211 7.55 14.05 7.52
C CYS A 211 7.07 15.48 7.27
N PHE A 212 6.58 16.15 8.32
CA PHE A 212 5.98 17.48 8.26
C PHE A 212 6.92 18.59 8.71
N ASP A 213 6.72 19.80 8.19
CA ASP A 213 7.45 21.01 8.57
C ASP A 213 6.72 21.88 9.60
N THR A 214 5.58 21.44 10.14
CA THR A 214 4.86 22.12 11.23
C THR A 214 4.25 21.14 12.24
N VAL A 215 4.12 21.56 13.50
CA VAL A 215 3.40 20.84 14.56
C VAL A 215 1.92 20.74 14.22
N GLU A 216 1.35 21.77 13.59
CA GLU A 216 -0.06 21.75 13.15
C GLU A 216 -0.36 20.57 12.22
N LEU A 217 0.50 20.29 11.23
CA LEU A 217 0.31 19.15 10.33
C LEU A 217 0.42 17.80 11.07
N TYR A 218 1.31 17.71 12.07
CA TYR A 218 1.36 16.56 12.97
C TYR A 218 0.03 16.35 13.70
N LEU A 219 -0.48 17.40 14.34
CA LEU A 219 -1.73 17.34 15.10
C LEU A 219 -2.94 17.00 14.21
N ASN A 220 -2.93 17.49 12.96
CA ASN A 220 -3.95 17.17 11.96
C ASN A 220 -3.89 15.69 11.55
N LYS A 221 -2.69 15.15 11.26
CA LYS A 221 -2.53 13.71 11.02
C LYS A 221 -2.98 12.90 12.24
N MET A 222 -2.63 13.35 13.45
CA MET A 222 -3.03 12.67 14.68
C MET A 222 -4.55 12.64 14.89
N ALA A 223 -5.25 13.73 14.57
CA ALA A 223 -6.70 13.81 14.67
C ALA A 223 -7.42 12.82 13.73
N SER A 224 -6.76 12.40 12.64
CA SER A 224 -7.31 11.42 11.69
C SER A 224 -7.15 9.95 12.10
N PHE A 225 -6.41 9.65 13.18
CA PHE A 225 -6.24 8.26 13.63
C PHE A 225 -7.55 7.67 14.16
N SER A 226 -7.97 6.53 13.59
CA SER A 226 -9.14 5.79 14.05
C SER A 226 -8.97 5.19 15.45
N HIS A 227 -7.73 4.91 15.86
CA HIS A 227 -7.41 4.45 17.21
C HIS A 227 -7.41 5.63 18.19
N LYS A 228 -8.51 5.80 18.93
CA LYS A 228 -8.70 6.91 19.89
C LYS A 228 -7.52 7.13 20.84
N TRP A 229 -6.86 6.06 21.29
CA TRP A 229 -5.73 6.17 22.22
C TRP A 229 -4.51 6.88 21.63
N MET A 230 -4.32 6.82 20.30
CA MET A 230 -3.22 7.49 19.60
C MET A 230 -3.44 9.01 19.50
N ASN A 231 -4.67 9.48 19.73
CA ASN A 231 -5.07 10.88 19.70
C ASN A 231 -5.31 11.46 21.12
N GLY A 232 -4.79 10.83 22.16
CA GLY A 232 -4.89 11.34 23.53
C GLY A 232 -4.04 12.59 23.75
N ASP A 233 -4.47 13.47 24.67
CA ASP A 233 -3.85 14.79 24.93
C ASP A 233 -2.35 14.70 25.19
N ARG A 234 -1.88 13.67 25.88
CA ARG A 234 -0.44 13.45 26.14
C ARG A 234 0.41 13.40 24.88
N PHE A 235 -0.14 12.98 23.75
CA PHE A 235 0.58 12.87 22.47
C PHE A 235 0.39 14.11 21.60
N ARG A 236 -0.52 15.00 21.97
CA ARG A 236 -0.82 16.26 21.28
C ARG A 236 -0.01 17.44 21.85
N ASP A 237 0.76 17.19 22.89
CA ASP A 237 1.68 18.16 23.47
C ASP A 237 2.76 18.56 22.46
N ARG A 238 2.94 19.88 22.25
CA ARG A 238 3.81 20.42 21.19
C ARG A 238 5.29 20.14 21.50
N ASP A 239 5.69 20.28 22.76
CA ASP A 239 7.07 20.05 23.19
C ASP A 239 7.44 18.57 23.04
N ARG A 240 6.55 17.68 23.46
CA ARG A 240 6.72 16.24 23.25
C ARG A 240 6.82 15.88 21.77
N ILE A 241 6.03 16.50 20.89
CA ILE A 241 6.11 16.27 19.44
C ILE A 241 7.48 16.71 18.93
N ALA A 242 7.93 17.91 19.27
CA ALA A 242 9.22 18.43 18.84
C ALA A 242 10.38 17.56 19.35
N ASP A 243 10.35 17.15 20.62
CA ASP A 243 11.34 16.26 21.23
C ASP A 243 11.37 14.89 20.54
N ALA A 244 10.20 14.30 20.29
CA ALA A 244 10.12 13.02 19.59
C ALA A 244 10.73 13.10 18.19
N VAL A 245 10.44 14.19 17.46
CA VAL A 245 10.98 14.44 16.12
C VAL A 245 12.49 14.69 16.13
N ARG A 246 12.99 15.46 17.10
CA ARG A 246 14.42 15.78 17.23
C ARG A 246 15.26 14.54 17.56
N GLU A 247 14.73 13.68 18.42
CA GLU A 247 15.43 12.48 18.90
C GLU A 247 15.15 11.24 18.03
N GLY A 248 14.16 11.30 17.14
CA GLY A 248 13.79 10.17 16.29
C GLY A 248 13.15 9.01 17.06
N VAL A 249 12.37 9.31 18.10
CA VAL A 249 11.70 8.31 18.94
C VAL A 249 10.21 8.22 18.63
N ASP A 250 9.62 7.03 18.73
CA ASP A 250 8.18 6.85 18.52
C ASP A 250 7.39 7.66 19.55
N ILE A 251 6.62 8.67 19.10
CA ILE A 251 5.81 9.54 19.97
C ILE A 251 4.87 8.76 20.90
N TRP A 252 4.41 7.58 20.46
CA TRP A 252 3.53 6.69 21.22
C TRP A 252 4.26 5.76 22.20
N GLY A 253 5.59 5.70 22.18
CA GLY A 253 6.41 4.88 23.07
C GLY A 253 6.30 3.37 22.79
N ARG A 254 5.99 2.97 21.55
CA ARG A 254 5.86 1.55 21.19
C ARG A 254 7.24 0.92 21.09
N LYS A 255 7.49 -0.13 21.89
CA LYS A 255 8.79 -0.82 21.96
C LYS A 255 9.27 -1.44 20.63
N GLY A 256 8.33 -1.78 19.74
CA GLY A 256 8.63 -2.37 18.42
C GLY A 256 9.09 -1.35 17.38
N ASN A 257 8.86 -0.06 17.61
CA ASN A 257 9.19 0.99 16.66
C ASN A 257 10.51 1.64 17.06
N LYS A 258 11.58 1.19 16.42
CA LYS A 258 12.92 1.72 16.62
C LYS A 258 13.43 2.32 15.33
N PHE A 259 14.19 3.40 15.47
CA PHE A 259 14.74 4.12 14.33
C PHE A 259 16.24 4.32 14.54
N GLU A 260 16.99 4.14 13.47
CA GLU A 260 18.41 4.42 13.38
C GLU A 260 18.59 5.84 12.81
N ARG A 261 19.38 6.66 13.51
CA ARG A 261 19.76 8.00 13.04
C ARG A 261 20.95 7.91 12.08
N LEU A 262 20.74 8.37 10.86
CA LEU A 262 21.74 8.39 9.79
C LEU A 262 22.41 9.77 9.73
N GLN A 263 23.74 9.81 9.78
CA GLN A 263 24.50 11.07 9.81
C GLN A 263 24.68 11.71 8.42
N ASN A 264 24.84 10.88 7.37
CA ASN A 264 25.08 11.33 6.00
C ASN A 264 24.23 10.51 5.02
N ASN A 265 22.91 10.48 5.24
CA ASN A 265 22.04 9.73 4.35
C ASN A 265 22.05 10.36 2.95
N SER A 266 22.38 9.58 1.92
CA SER A 266 22.23 9.98 0.52
C SER A 266 21.01 9.34 -0.15
N ASP A 267 20.34 8.43 0.54
CA ASP A 267 19.20 7.68 0.05
C ASP A 267 17.88 8.40 0.40
N MET A 268 17.53 9.35 -0.46
CA MET A 268 16.30 10.13 -0.40
C MET A 268 15.93 10.61 -1.82
N PRO A 269 14.68 11.08 -2.05
CA PRO A 269 14.29 11.64 -3.32
C PRO A 269 15.25 12.76 -3.79
N PRO A 270 15.68 12.79 -5.08
CA PRO A 270 16.64 13.78 -5.57
C PRO A 270 16.23 15.22 -5.28
N LEU A 271 14.94 15.54 -5.41
CA LEU A 271 14.41 16.86 -5.08
C LEU A 271 14.66 17.26 -3.62
N ILE A 272 14.62 16.32 -2.69
CA ILE A 272 14.87 16.58 -1.27
C ILE A 272 16.36 16.67 -0.98
N ARG A 273 17.16 15.83 -1.65
CA ARG A 273 18.62 15.81 -1.51
C ARG A 273 19.24 17.14 -1.98
N ASP A 274 18.81 17.59 -3.14
CA ASP A 274 19.50 18.63 -3.92
C ASP A 274 18.96 20.05 -3.66
N ASP A 275 17.86 20.20 -2.89
CA ASP A 275 17.21 21.49 -2.61
C ASP A 275 17.13 21.78 -1.10
N ASP A 276 17.68 22.92 -0.69
CA ASP A 276 17.80 23.31 0.72
C ASP A 276 16.47 23.74 1.36
N ARG A 277 15.43 23.99 0.57
CA ARG A 277 14.08 24.21 1.11
C ARG A 277 13.57 23.01 1.91
N PHE A 278 14.12 21.83 1.65
CA PHE A 278 13.79 20.59 2.34
C PHE A 278 14.79 20.22 3.43
N MET A 279 15.55 21.18 3.98
CA MET A 279 16.52 20.91 5.05
C MET A 279 15.91 20.18 6.25
N TYR A 280 14.67 20.50 6.61
CA TYR A 280 13.93 19.82 7.68
C TYR A 280 13.73 18.31 7.44
N LEU A 281 13.75 17.85 6.18
CA LEU A 281 13.70 16.44 5.81
C LEU A 281 15.07 15.76 5.82
N LYS A 282 16.15 16.53 5.89
CA LYS A 282 17.53 16.06 5.93
C LYS A 282 18.08 16.03 7.36
N ASP A 283 17.75 17.04 8.16
CA ASP A 283 18.23 17.19 9.53
C ASP A 283 17.14 17.77 10.46
N ARG A 284 16.91 17.07 11.57
CA ARG A 284 15.96 17.46 12.63
C ARG A 284 16.66 17.87 13.93
N SER A 285 18.00 17.96 13.95
CA SER A 285 18.79 18.18 15.18
C SER A 285 18.58 19.54 15.86
N GLY A 286 18.06 20.53 15.12
CA GLY A 286 17.88 21.89 15.64
C GLY A 286 16.88 21.97 16.80
N LYS A 287 16.92 23.09 17.54
CA LYS A 287 15.98 23.37 18.65
C LYS A 287 14.53 23.23 18.22
N SER A 288 14.20 23.80 17.05
CA SER A 288 12.85 23.74 16.49
C SER A 288 12.46 22.37 15.91
N ALA A 289 13.36 21.39 15.91
CA ALA A 289 13.20 20.11 15.23
C ALA A 289 12.83 20.27 13.73
N GLY A 290 13.26 21.36 13.09
CA GLY A 290 12.92 21.67 11.70
C GLY A 290 11.44 22.03 11.47
N MET A 291 10.70 22.36 12.54
CA MET A 291 9.31 22.83 12.45
C MET A 291 9.28 24.36 12.37
N LYS A 292 8.44 24.90 11.50
CA LYS A 292 8.31 26.34 11.25
C LYS A 292 7.52 27.09 12.32
N ASP A 293 6.61 26.38 13.00
CA ASP A 293 5.70 26.91 14.02
C ASP A 293 6.11 26.51 15.45
N TYR A 294 7.36 26.10 15.63
CA TYR A 294 7.90 25.70 16.94
C TYR A 294 9.20 26.49 17.23
N PRO A 295 9.37 27.04 18.46
CA PRO A 295 10.54 27.84 18.84
C PRO A 295 11.91 27.15 18.72
#